data_AF-A0A3D1CII3-F1
#
_entry.id   AF-A0A3D1CII3-F1
#
_cell.length_a   1.000
_cell.length_b   1.000
_cell.length_c   1.000
_cell.angle_alpha   90.00
_cell.angle_beta   90.00
_cell.angle_gamma   90.00
#
_symmetry.space_group_name_H-M   'P 1'
#
loop_
_entity.id
_entity.type
_entity.pdbx_description
1 polymer ?
#
loop_
_entity_poly.entity_id
_entity_poly.type
_entity_poly.pdbx_seq_one_letter_code
_entity_poly.pdbx_strand_id
1 'polypeptide(L)'
;PHRWVNPEFHGWWCGRGFSINVDVASGKLMQLEVFLRHFYASYHPYYNDNQPLIHPQPAGIAVTDSALRFVGWHAITILRVTLDPNSVMRVYFYNPNNDSGQNWGDDIQVSTSGNSERFGEASLPFEEFASRLYIFHYDPLEPGQFALVKSEELQRVIDRIHRSWGASRLPELND
;
A
#
# COMPACT_ATOMS: atom_id res chain seq x y z
N PRO A 1 -9.06 -3.78 12.19
CA PRO A 1 -10.21 -2.95 12.64
C PRO A 1 -11.29 -2.85 11.55
N HIS A 2 -10.90 -2.53 10.31
CA HIS A 2 -11.80 -2.40 9.14
C HIS A 2 -12.58 -3.67 8.77
N ARG A 3 -11.97 -4.87 8.81
CA ARG A 3 -12.69 -6.13 8.55
C ARG A 3 -13.85 -6.38 9.51
N TRP A 4 -13.77 -5.84 10.73
CA TRP A 4 -14.74 -6.05 11.81
C TRP A 4 -15.73 -4.89 11.95
N VAL A 5 -15.57 -3.84 11.14
CA VAL A 5 -16.61 -2.83 10.94
C VAL A 5 -17.63 -3.43 9.99
N ASN A 6 -18.92 -3.19 10.26
CA ASN A 6 -19.98 -3.64 9.34
C ASN A 6 -19.67 -3.10 7.93
N PRO A 7 -19.55 -3.97 6.92
CA PRO A 7 -19.22 -3.56 5.56
C PRO A 7 -20.18 -2.52 4.98
N GLU A 8 -21.42 -2.41 5.47
CA GLU A 8 -22.38 -1.38 5.06
C GLU A 8 -22.06 0.02 5.59
N PHE A 9 -21.18 0.14 6.58
CA PHE A 9 -20.58 1.42 6.94
C PHE A 9 -19.42 1.80 6.01
N HIS A 10 -18.97 0.89 5.15
CA HIS A 10 -18.13 1.25 4.02
C HIS A 10 -19.05 1.67 2.87
N GLY A 11 -18.71 2.73 2.15
CA GLY A 11 -19.45 3.09 0.95
C GLY A 11 -19.50 1.91 -0.03
N TRP A 12 -20.59 1.78 -0.80
CA TRP A 12 -20.83 0.66 -1.73
C TRP A 12 -19.69 0.45 -2.75
N TRP A 13 -18.88 1.48 -2.97
CA TRP A 13 -17.72 1.50 -3.84
C TRP A 13 -16.44 0.89 -3.23
N CYS A 14 -16.43 0.59 -1.94
CA CYS A 14 -15.29 -0.02 -1.26
C CYS A 14 -15.25 -1.53 -1.53
N GLY A 15 -14.09 -2.03 -1.97
CA GLY A 15 -13.85 -3.44 -2.21
C GLY A 15 -14.20 -4.29 -0.98
N ARG A 16 -14.93 -5.39 -1.19
CA ARG A 16 -15.34 -6.29 -0.10
C ARG A 16 -14.22 -7.24 0.33
N GLY A 17 -13.22 -7.45 -0.54
CA GLY A 17 -11.98 -8.11 -0.19
C GLY A 17 -11.16 -7.25 0.77
N PHE A 18 -10.46 -7.89 1.70
CA PHE A 18 -9.67 -7.20 2.72
C PHE A 18 -8.36 -7.96 2.95
N SER A 19 -7.25 -7.23 3.00
CA SER A 19 -5.92 -7.77 3.27
C SER A 19 -5.20 -6.96 4.35
N ILE A 20 -4.50 -7.64 5.25
CA ILE A 20 -3.70 -7.06 6.34
C ILE A 20 -2.41 -7.86 6.51
N ASN A 21 -1.26 -7.19 6.68
CA ASN A 21 0.05 -7.85 6.90
C ASN A 21 0.55 -7.78 8.34
N VAL A 22 -0.30 -7.37 9.29
CA VAL A 22 0.00 -7.31 10.71
C VAL A 22 -1.04 -8.11 11.48
N ASP A 23 -0.58 -9.05 12.30
CA ASP A 23 -1.45 -9.75 13.24
C ASP A 23 -1.92 -8.77 14.31
N VAL A 24 -3.24 -8.66 14.50
CA VAL A 24 -3.83 -7.63 15.36
C VAL A 24 -3.59 -7.90 16.84
N ALA A 25 -3.41 -9.16 17.24
CA ALA A 25 -3.16 -9.50 18.64
C ALA A 25 -1.70 -9.20 19.04
N SER A 26 -0.75 -9.62 18.22
CA SER A 26 0.70 -9.52 18.52
C SER A 26 1.37 -8.26 17.96
N GLY A 27 0.77 -7.62 16.95
CA GLY A 27 1.38 -6.52 16.21
C GLY A 27 2.55 -6.94 15.31
N LYS A 28 2.76 -8.26 15.12
CA LYS A 28 3.83 -8.82 14.30
C LYS A 28 3.41 -8.93 12.83
N LEU A 29 4.39 -8.84 11.94
CA LEU A 29 4.21 -9.06 10.52
C LEU A 29 3.73 -10.49 10.27
N MET A 30 2.77 -10.65 9.37
CA MET A 30 2.24 -11.94 8.96
C MET A 30 2.01 -11.98 7.45
N GLN A 31 2.34 -13.12 6.83
CA GLN A 31 2.03 -13.43 5.43
C GLN A 31 2.42 -12.30 4.44
N LEU A 32 3.56 -11.65 4.67
CA LEU A 32 3.90 -10.40 3.97
C LEU A 32 3.99 -10.57 2.45
N GLU A 33 4.56 -11.67 1.98
CA GLU A 33 4.63 -11.96 0.54
C GLU A 33 3.24 -12.13 -0.08
N VAL A 34 2.36 -12.89 0.56
CA VAL A 34 0.97 -13.11 0.11
C VAL A 34 0.20 -11.80 0.08
N PHE A 35 0.36 -10.97 1.12
CA PHE A 35 -0.24 -9.64 1.18
C PHE A 35 0.19 -8.76 0.00
N LEU A 36 1.50 -8.70 -0.28
CA LEU A 36 2.02 -7.89 -1.38
C LEU A 36 1.59 -8.45 -2.74
N ARG A 37 1.62 -9.77 -2.94
CA ARG A 37 1.10 -10.38 -4.18
C ARG A 37 -0.35 -9.99 -4.46
N HIS A 38 -1.20 -9.99 -3.43
CA HIS A 38 -2.56 -9.48 -3.57
C HIS A 38 -2.59 -8.00 -3.97
N PHE A 39 -1.76 -7.16 -3.34
CA PHE A 39 -1.75 -5.73 -3.68
C PHE A 39 -1.34 -5.49 -5.14
N TYR A 40 -0.28 -6.17 -5.60
CA TYR A 40 0.16 -6.12 -6.99
C TYR A 40 -0.94 -6.61 -7.94
N ALA A 41 -1.53 -7.78 -7.68
CA ALA A 41 -2.55 -8.37 -8.53
C ALA A 41 -3.85 -7.55 -8.58
N SER A 42 -4.18 -6.81 -7.52
CA SER A 42 -5.37 -5.96 -7.50
C SER A 42 -5.14 -4.56 -8.09
N TYR A 43 -3.95 -3.98 -7.92
CA TYR A 43 -3.74 -2.55 -8.21
C TYR A 43 -2.70 -2.24 -9.29
N HIS A 44 -1.77 -3.14 -9.59
CA HIS A 44 -0.69 -2.85 -10.53
C HIS A 44 -1.12 -3.19 -11.97
N PRO A 45 -1.17 -2.23 -12.92
CA PRO A 45 -1.63 -2.45 -14.30
C PRO A 45 -1.02 -3.64 -15.05
N TYR A 46 0.24 -3.97 -14.76
CA TYR A 46 0.91 -5.15 -15.35
C TYR A 46 0.46 -6.50 -14.78
N TYR A 47 -0.23 -6.51 -13.63
CA TYR A 47 -0.66 -7.72 -12.93
C TYR A 47 -2.17 -7.80 -12.72
N ASN A 48 -2.92 -6.71 -12.92
CA ASN A 48 -4.37 -6.68 -12.68
C ASN A 48 -5.20 -6.70 -13.97
N ASP A 49 -4.66 -7.26 -15.06
CA ASP A 49 -5.27 -7.27 -16.40
C ASP A 49 -5.57 -5.85 -16.94
N ASN A 50 -4.77 -4.87 -16.51
CA ASN A 50 -4.89 -3.46 -16.86
C ASN A 50 -6.27 -2.85 -16.48
N GLN A 51 -6.90 -3.38 -15.44
CA GLN A 51 -8.15 -2.83 -14.91
C GLN A 51 -7.88 -1.50 -14.19
N PRO A 52 -8.57 -0.41 -14.57
CA PRO A 52 -8.43 0.87 -13.88
C PRO A 52 -9.13 0.83 -12.52
N LEU A 53 -8.56 1.52 -11.54
CA LEU A 53 -9.29 1.76 -10.30
C LEU A 53 -10.40 2.79 -10.54
N ILE A 54 -11.65 2.33 -10.57
CA ILE A 54 -12.82 3.17 -10.88
C ILE A 54 -13.19 4.07 -9.69
N HIS A 55 -13.10 3.54 -8.48
CA HIS A 55 -13.50 4.23 -7.26
C HIS A 55 -12.38 4.28 -6.21
N PRO A 56 -12.25 5.39 -5.47
CA PRO A 56 -11.28 5.51 -4.40
C PRO A 56 -11.38 4.39 -3.36
N GLN A 57 -10.24 3.80 -3.00
CA GLN A 57 -10.19 2.69 -2.04
C GLN A 57 -9.47 3.10 -0.76
N PRO A 58 -10.05 2.85 0.42
CA PRO A 58 -9.36 3.10 1.68
C PRO A 58 -8.19 2.12 1.85
N ALA A 59 -7.08 2.66 2.32
CA ALA A 59 -5.91 1.88 2.69
C ALA A 59 -5.25 2.46 3.94
N GLY A 60 -4.41 1.66 4.56
CA GLY A 60 -3.65 2.08 5.73
C GLY A 60 -2.17 1.92 5.48
N ILE A 61 -1.42 2.95 5.85
CA ILE A 61 0.04 2.99 5.77
C ILE A 61 0.67 3.06 7.16
N ALA A 62 1.87 2.51 7.29
CA ALA A 62 2.77 2.69 8.42
C ALA A 62 3.65 3.92 8.13
N VAL A 63 3.37 5.03 8.80
CA VAL A 63 4.14 6.27 8.65
C VAL A 63 5.45 6.15 9.42
N THR A 64 6.52 6.57 8.79
CA THR A 64 7.85 6.72 9.40
C THR A 64 8.35 8.14 9.28
N ASP A 65 9.26 8.51 10.17
CA ASP A 65 10.03 9.74 10.00
C ASP A 65 11.22 9.53 9.04
N SER A 66 11.97 10.61 8.79
CA SER A 66 13.16 10.59 7.93
C SER A 66 14.29 9.65 8.44
N ALA A 67 14.24 9.24 9.72
CA ALA A 67 15.16 8.30 10.34
C ALA A 67 14.62 6.85 10.35
N LEU A 68 13.57 6.55 9.56
CA LEU A 68 12.94 5.24 9.43
C LEU A 68 12.22 4.72 10.68
N ARG A 69 12.03 5.58 11.68
CA ARG A 69 11.34 5.19 12.90
C ARG A 69 9.85 5.23 12.67
N PHE A 70 9.16 4.17 13.09
CA PHE A 70 7.70 4.10 13.04
C PHE A 70 7.07 5.20 13.92
N VAL A 71 6.27 6.05 13.29
CA VAL A 71 5.53 7.14 13.94
C VAL A 71 4.12 6.68 14.30
N GLY A 72 3.44 6.00 13.37
CA GLY A 72 2.06 5.57 13.60
C GLY A 72 1.39 4.98 12.37
N TRP A 73 0.23 4.39 12.59
CA TRP A 73 -0.66 3.95 11.52
C TRP A 73 -1.46 5.13 11.01
N HIS A 74 -1.62 5.23 9.70
CA HIS A 74 -2.36 6.34 9.08
C HIS A 74 -3.27 5.84 7.97
N ALA A 75 -4.49 6.38 7.93
CA ALA A 75 -5.46 6.05 6.90
C ALA A 75 -5.32 7.02 5.72
N ILE A 76 -5.31 6.46 4.52
CA ILE A 76 -5.28 7.19 3.25
C ILE A 76 -6.33 6.63 2.29
N THR A 77 -6.47 7.25 1.13
CA THR A 77 -7.32 6.74 0.06
C THR A 77 -6.53 6.59 -1.22
N ILE A 78 -6.42 5.38 -1.78
CA ILE A 78 -5.84 5.13 -3.10
C ILE A 78 -6.84 5.64 -4.15
N LEU A 79 -6.38 6.49 -5.05
CA LEU A 79 -7.21 7.13 -6.06
C LEU A 79 -7.02 6.49 -7.43
N ARG A 80 -5.78 6.13 -7.78
CA ARG A 80 -5.43 5.46 -9.04
C ARG A 80 -4.01 4.90 -8.99
N VAL A 81 -3.74 3.96 -9.88
CA VAL A 81 -2.40 3.43 -10.14
C VAL A 81 -2.16 3.47 -11.65
N THR A 82 -1.10 4.13 -12.07
CA THR A 82 -0.76 4.28 -13.49
C THR A 82 0.68 4.74 -13.67
N LEU A 83 1.20 4.61 -14.89
CA LEU A 83 2.50 5.15 -15.28
C LEU A 83 2.47 6.68 -15.24
N ASP A 84 3.58 7.26 -14.79
CA ASP A 84 3.86 8.69 -14.91
C ASP A 84 4.50 9.03 -16.28
N PRO A 85 4.84 10.30 -16.58
CA PRO A 85 5.46 10.69 -17.83
C PRO A 85 6.85 10.07 -18.08
N ASN A 86 7.51 9.59 -17.03
CA ASN A 86 8.81 8.93 -17.09
C ASN A 86 8.68 7.40 -17.13
N SER A 87 7.46 6.88 -17.34
CA SER A 87 7.16 5.44 -17.35
C SER A 87 7.45 4.73 -16.02
N VAL A 88 7.35 5.44 -14.90
CA VAL A 88 7.40 4.86 -13.55
C VAL A 88 5.98 4.54 -13.11
N MET A 89 5.73 3.30 -12.66
CA MET A 89 4.44 2.95 -12.08
C MET A 89 4.28 3.64 -10.72
N ARG A 90 3.20 4.40 -10.55
CA ARG A 90 2.94 5.16 -9.31
C ARG A 90 1.58 4.89 -8.74
N VAL A 91 1.49 4.93 -7.42
CA VAL A 91 0.24 4.99 -6.67
C VAL A 91 -0.04 6.45 -6.35
N TYR A 92 -1.24 6.90 -6.73
CA TYR A 92 -1.74 8.24 -6.43
C TYR A 92 -2.80 8.10 -5.35
N PHE A 93 -2.71 8.91 -4.31
CA PHE A 93 -3.53 8.78 -3.12
C PHE A 93 -3.86 10.14 -2.51
N TYR A 94 -4.92 10.17 -1.71
CA TYR A 94 -5.29 11.32 -0.90
C TYR A 94 -4.83 11.10 0.54
N ASN A 95 -4.18 12.10 1.12
CA ASN A 95 -3.81 12.14 2.53
C ASN A 95 -4.73 13.12 3.30
N PRO A 96 -5.63 12.63 4.18
CA PRO A 96 -6.66 13.46 4.80
C PRO A 96 -6.15 14.50 5.80
N ASN A 97 -4.92 14.39 6.28
CA ASN A 97 -4.34 15.40 7.19
C ASN A 97 -3.83 16.65 6.46
N ASN A 98 -3.95 16.71 5.13
CA ASN A 98 -3.48 17.79 4.26
C ASN A 98 -1.97 18.09 4.38
N ASP A 99 -1.20 17.12 4.87
CA ASP A 99 0.26 17.14 4.93
C ASP A 99 0.80 16.14 3.90
N SER A 100 0.75 16.54 2.64
CA SER A 100 1.04 15.66 1.50
C SER A 100 2.52 15.62 1.11
N GLY A 101 3.35 16.55 1.60
CA GLY A 101 4.77 16.68 1.25
C GLY A 101 5.71 15.97 2.23
N GLN A 102 5.40 14.74 2.61
CA GLN A 102 6.11 14.05 3.69
C GLN A 102 7.37 13.32 3.20
N ASN A 103 8.41 13.37 4.02
CA ASN A 103 9.58 12.51 3.90
C ASN A 103 9.38 11.31 4.83
N TRP A 104 9.33 10.10 4.26
CA TRP A 104 9.14 8.86 5.01
C TRP A 104 10.46 8.11 5.26
N GLY A 105 11.59 8.76 5.03
CA GLY A 105 12.92 8.16 5.06
C GLY A 105 13.12 7.16 3.91
N ASP A 106 14.32 6.58 3.82
CA ASP A 106 14.65 5.56 2.81
C ASP A 106 14.62 6.10 1.37
N ASP A 107 14.97 7.38 1.24
CA ASP A 107 14.84 8.20 0.04
C ASP A 107 13.40 8.33 -0.48
N ILE A 108 12.39 7.95 0.33
CA ILE A 108 10.98 8.07 -0.03
C ILE A 108 10.48 9.49 0.29
N GLN A 109 10.32 10.27 -0.77
CA GLN A 109 9.74 11.61 -0.72
C GLN A 109 8.40 11.63 -1.44
N VAL A 110 7.33 11.87 -0.70
CA VAL A 110 5.99 11.98 -1.28
C VAL A 110 5.93 13.20 -2.21
N SER A 111 5.46 12.96 -3.44
CA SER A 111 5.31 13.99 -4.46
C SER A 111 3.86 14.49 -4.51
N THR A 112 3.66 15.78 -4.71
CA THR A 112 2.34 16.40 -4.91
C THR A 112 2.19 17.06 -6.28
N SER A 113 3.25 17.03 -7.07
CA SER A 113 3.33 17.57 -8.42
C SER A 113 4.56 16.99 -9.14
N GLY A 114 4.61 17.15 -10.45
CA GLY A 114 5.76 16.75 -11.28
C GLY A 114 5.69 15.33 -11.85
N ASN A 115 4.82 14.46 -11.31
CA ASN A 115 4.62 13.08 -11.78
C ASN A 115 3.16 12.82 -12.14
N SER A 116 2.49 13.79 -12.75
CA SER A 116 1.07 13.73 -13.16
C SER A 116 0.04 13.72 -12.02
N GLU A 117 0.39 14.14 -10.81
CA GLU A 117 -0.59 14.38 -9.74
C GLU A 117 -1.65 15.41 -10.16
N ARG A 118 -2.92 15.12 -9.85
CA ARG A 118 -4.04 16.06 -9.95
C ARG A 118 -4.16 16.85 -8.65
N PHE A 119 -4.95 17.93 -8.66
CA PHE A 119 -5.19 18.73 -7.46
C PHE A 119 -5.69 17.84 -6.30
N GLY A 120 -5.00 17.91 -5.16
CA GLY A 120 -5.28 17.11 -3.97
C GLY A 120 -4.63 15.72 -3.95
N GLU A 121 -3.98 15.28 -5.03
CA GLU A 121 -3.27 14.01 -5.07
C GLU A 121 -1.84 14.15 -4.53
N ALA A 122 -1.45 13.15 -3.75
CA ALA A 122 -0.07 12.79 -3.48
C ALA A 122 0.28 11.54 -4.29
N SER A 123 1.56 11.29 -4.55
CA SER A 123 1.99 10.08 -5.23
C SER A 123 3.36 9.58 -4.79
N LEU A 124 3.55 8.28 -4.96
CA LEU A 124 4.83 7.59 -4.80
C LEU A 124 5.00 6.52 -5.89
N PRO A 125 6.24 6.16 -6.27
CA PRO A 125 6.53 4.92 -6.96
C PRO A 125 5.86 3.73 -6.28
N PHE A 126 5.38 2.77 -7.07
CA PHE A 126 4.53 1.69 -6.58
C PHE A 126 5.18 0.89 -5.45
N GLU A 127 6.46 0.49 -5.62
CA GLU A 127 7.20 -0.27 -4.61
C GLU A 127 7.41 0.53 -3.31
N GLU A 128 7.64 1.84 -3.42
CA GLU A 128 7.82 2.71 -2.25
C GLU A 128 6.51 2.86 -1.47
N PHE A 129 5.38 3.05 -2.17
CA PHE A 129 4.07 3.06 -1.54
C PHE A 129 3.76 1.71 -0.89
N ALA A 130 3.96 0.61 -1.62
CA ALA A 130 3.73 -0.75 -1.12
C ALA A 130 4.57 -1.06 0.13
N SER A 131 5.77 -0.49 0.24
CA SER A 131 6.65 -0.65 1.42
C SER A 131 6.10 0.00 2.69
N ARG A 132 5.10 0.88 2.57
CA ARG A 132 4.40 1.49 3.71
C ARG A 132 3.02 0.92 3.93
N LEU A 133 2.47 0.18 2.97
CA LEU A 133 1.12 -0.36 3.06
C LEU A 133 1.03 -1.49 4.11
N TYR A 134 0.02 -1.43 4.98
CA TYR A 134 -0.24 -2.51 5.95
C TYR A 134 -1.66 -3.07 5.89
N ILE A 135 -2.62 -2.31 5.35
CA ILE A 135 -3.99 -2.77 5.05
C ILE A 135 -4.53 -2.16 3.77
N PHE A 136 -5.35 -2.91 3.05
CA PHE A 136 -6.11 -2.39 1.92
C PHE A 136 -7.37 -3.24 1.65
N HIS A 137 -8.30 -2.64 0.90
CA HIS A 137 -9.46 -3.31 0.33
C HIS A 137 -9.22 -3.67 -1.14
N TYR A 138 -9.87 -4.72 -1.65
CA TYR A 138 -9.78 -5.13 -3.05
C TYR A 138 -11.09 -5.74 -3.54
N ASP A 139 -11.28 -5.85 -4.85
CA ASP A 139 -12.42 -6.57 -5.43
C ASP A 139 -12.09 -8.08 -5.52
N PRO A 140 -12.80 -8.97 -4.80
CA PRO A 140 -12.56 -10.41 -4.87
C PRO A 140 -12.96 -11.05 -6.21
N LEU A 141 -13.74 -10.35 -7.05
CA LEU A 141 -14.11 -10.80 -8.38
C LEU A 141 -13.06 -10.48 -9.45
N GLU A 142 -12.09 -9.61 -9.11
CA GLU A 142 -10.96 -9.24 -9.96
C GLU A 142 -9.64 -9.65 -9.28
N PRO A 143 -9.34 -10.97 -9.24
CA PRO A 143 -8.17 -11.48 -8.51
C PRO A 143 -6.82 -11.10 -9.17
N GLY A 144 -6.86 -10.63 -10.42
CA GLY A 144 -5.68 -10.39 -11.25
C GLY A 144 -4.78 -11.62 -11.39
N GLN A 145 -3.53 -11.37 -11.71
CA GLN A 145 -2.50 -12.36 -12.02
C GLN A 145 -1.58 -12.61 -10.82
N PHE A 146 -2.15 -13.05 -9.69
CA PHE A 146 -1.44 -13.30 -8.43
C PHE A 146 -0.15 -14.14 -8.58
N ALA A 147 -0.22 -15.18 -9.41
CA ALA A 147 0.90 -16.11 -9.64
C ALA A 147 2.01 -15.51 -10.53
N LEU A 148 1.74 -14.44 -11.28
CA LEU A 148 2.71 -13.82 -12.19
C LEU A 148 3.55 -12.72 -11.53
N VAL A 149 3.18 -12.28 -10.32
CA VAL A 149 3.95 -11.29 -9.56
C VAL A 149 5.32 -11.86 -9.23
N LYS A 150 6.40 -11.15 -9.56
CA LYS A 150 7.76 -11.71 -9.46
C LYS A 150 8.29 -11.59 -8.03
N SER A 151 8.93 -12.65 -7.54
CA SER A 151 9.49 -12.66 -6.19
C SER A 151 10.56 -11.59 -5.99
N GLU A 152 11.29 -11.20 -7.03
CA GLU A 152 12.31 -10.14 -6.94
C GLU A 152 11.71 -8.75 -6.71
N GLU A 153 10.53 -8.46 -7.26
CA GLU A 153 9.80 -7.21 -6.98
C GLU A 153 9.32 -7.19 -5.53
N LEU A 154 8.80 -8.31 -5.05
CA LEU A 154 8.35 -8.45 -3.67
C LEU A 154 9.51 -8.30 -2.70
N GLN A 155 10.67 -8.91 -2.98
CA GLN A 155 11.83 -8.84 -2.10
C GLN A 155 12.29 -7.40 -1.88
N ARG A 156 12.32 -6.56 -2.92
CA ARG A 156 12.67 -5.14 -2.78
C ARG A 156 11.74 -4.40 -1.83
N VAL A 157 10.43 -4.68 -1.90
CA VAL A 157 9.43 -4.07 -1.00
C VAL A 157 9.59 -4.62 0.42
N ILE A 158 9.79 -5.92 0.57
CA ILE A 158 9.98 -6.60 1.86
C ILE A 158 11.22 -6.07 2.59
N ASP A 159 12.33 -5.90 1.89
CA ASP A 159 13.57 -5.37 2.45
C ASP A 159 13.37 -3.96 3.02
N ARG A 160 12.63 -3.11 2.30
CA ARG A 160 12.25 -1.76 2.77
C ARG A 160 11.37 -1.81 4.03
N ILE A 161 10.44 -2.75 4.10
CA ILE A 161 9.59 -2.96 5.28
C ILE A 161 10.45 -3.38 6.48
N HIS A 162 11.29 -4.41 6.31
CA HIS A 162 12.12 -4.96 7.37
C HIS A 162 13.16 -3.96 7.91
N ARG A 163 13.73 -3.10 7.07
CA ARG A 163 14.69 -2.07 7.51
C ARG A 163 14.06 -0.82 8.12
N SER A 164 12.73 -0.74 8.16
CA SER A 164 12.00 0.43 8.67
C SER A 164 10.95 0.05 9.70
N TRP A 165 9.67 0.30 9.44
CA TRP A 165 8.58 0.09 10.39
C TRP A 165 8.38 -1.40 10.77
N GLY A 166 8.80 -2.32 9.91
CA GLY A 166 8.74 -3.75 10.14
C GLY A 166 9.83 -4.30 11.06
N ALA A 167 10.91 -3.56 11.32
CA ALA A 167 12.09 -4.06 12.02
C ALA A 167 11.77 -4.65 13.42
N SER A 168 10.94 -3.96 14.20
CA SER A 168 10.51 -4.43 15.53
C SER A 168 9.30 -5.38 15.52
N ARG A 169 8.78 -5.69 14.33
CA ARG A 169 7.56 -6.46 14.11
C ARG A 169 7.82 -7.80 13.43
N LEU A 170 9.07 -8.22 13.26
CA LEU A 170 9.38 -9.55 12.77
C LEU A 170 8.76 -10.62 13.69
N PRO A 171 8.16 -11.68 13.13
CA PRO A 171 7.70 -12.82 13.92
C PRO A 171 8.89 -13.42 14.66
N GLU A 172 8.61 -14.03 15.81
CA GLU A 172 9.64 -14.80 16.51
C GLU A 172 10.08 -15.95 15.59
N LEU A 173 11.40 -16.15 15.49
CA LEU A 173 11.93 -17.35 14.85
C LEU A 173 11.52 -18.50 15.78
N ASN A 174 10.60 -19.34 15.32
CA ASN A 174 10.33 -20.59 16.01
C ASN A 174 11.54 -21.49 15.78
N ASP A 175 12.34 -21.69 16.83
CA ASP A 175 13.39 -22.71 16.90
C ASP A 175 12.82 -24.13 16.78
#